data_AF-X1SCN9-F1
#
_entry.id   AF-X1SCN9-F1
#
_cell.length_a   1.000
_cell.length_b   1.000
_cell.length_c   1.000
_cell.angle_alpha   90.00
_cell.angle_beta   90.00
_cell.angle_gamma   90.00
#
_symmetry.space_group_name_H-M   'P 1'
#
loop_
_entity.id
_entity.type
_entity.pdbx_description
1 polymer ?
#
loop_
_entity_poly.entity_id
_entity_poly.type
_entity_poly.pdbx_seq_one_letter_code
_entity_poly.pdbx_strand_id
1 'polypeptide(L)'
;MSDWLLNLPVFWMALLVFIGTYLFAAAILFVVTRLAVNDRAKAFKAISPGMLPPLGILFALLIGFTAAQVWGDFDKAKLAVATEASALRAVVLLSQNLPPEQGAKLRALVSEHIDVAVNQEWPSMAHQHANLTALPSHLIEALKMTLAATPADEGQKMAQQELLRALETALDARRQRIIVSQSTVSSVKWAGLLLQALCTLIAIA
;
A
#
# COMPACT_ATOMS: atom_id res chain seq x y z
N MET A 1 -14.55 -0.40 -6.50
CA MET A 1 -15.57 -1.48 -6.33
C MET A 1 -15.19 -2.48 -5.22
N SER A 2 -13.93 -2.56 -4.79
CA SER A 2 -13.47 -3.39 -3.66
C SER A 2 -13.52 -2.69 -2.30
N ASP A 3 -13.87 -1.40 -2.26
CA ASP A 3 -13.76 -0.55 -1.06
C ASP A 3 -14.64 -1.04 0.09
N TRP A 4 -15.78 -1.68 -0.21
CA TRP A 4 -16.64 -2.28 0.79
C TRP A 4 -15.97 -3.43 1.55
N LEU A 5 -15.22 -4.29 0.85
CA LEU A 5 -14.55 -5.44 1.47
C LEU A 5 -13.42 -4.96 2.41
N LEU A 6 -12.66 -3.96 1.97
CA LEU A 6 -11.53 -3.41 2.72
C LEU A 6 -11.96 -2.57 3.94
N ASN A 7 -13.18 -2.02 3.92
CA ASN A 7 -13.74 -1.26 5.03
C ASN A 7 -14.40 -2.14 6.12
N LEU A 8 -14.50 -3.45 5.92
CA LEU A 8 -15.03 -4.36 6.93
C LEU A 8 -14.04 -4.52 8.10
N PRO A 9 -14.54 -4.78 9.33
CA PRO A 9 -13.69 -5.24 10.41
C PRO A 9 -12.90 -6.48 9.99
N VAL A 10 -11.63 -6.55 10.41
CA VAL A 10 -10.68 -7.60 10.00
C VAL A 10 -11.26 -9.00 10.16
N PHE A 11 -12.03 -9.24 11.23
CA PHE A 11 -12.71 -10.51 11.47
C PHE A 11 -13.70 -10.88 10.36
N TRP A 12 -14.59 -9.96 9.97
CA TRP A 12 -15.60 -10.20 8.92
C TRP A 12 -14.96 -10.33 7.54
N MET A 13 -13.95 -9.52 7.26
CA MET A 13 -13.17 -9.64 6.03
C MET A 13 -12.51 -11.01 5.92
N ALA A 14 -11.83 -11.46 6.98
CA ALA A 14 -11.21 -12.79 7.03
C ALA A 14 -12.25 -13.89 6.83
N LEU A 15 -13.38 -13.84 7.55
CA LEU A 15 -14.46 -14.81 7.43
C LEU A 15 -14.97 -14.92 5.98
N LEU A 16 -15.25 -13.80 5.32
CA LEU A 16 -15.73 -13.79 3.93
C LEU A 16 -14.69 -14.37 2.96
N VAL A 17 -13.41 -14.00 3.12
CA VAL A 17 -12.32 -14.52 2.28
C VAL A 17 -12.17 -16.02 2.46
N PHE A 18 -12.19 -16.52 3.71
CA PHE A 18 -12.11 -17.95 3.98
C PHE A 18 -13.32 -18.69 3.40
N ILE A 19 -14.55 -18.23 3.66
CA ILE A 19 -15.77 -18.85 3.12
C ILE A 19 -15.71 -18.89 1.60
N GLY A 20 -15.38 -17.77 0.95
CA GLY A 20 -15.25 -17.70 -0.51
C GLY A 20 -14.21 -18.68 -1.06
N THR A 21 -13.05 -18.77 -0.41
CA THR A 21 -11.98 -19.71 -0.81
C THR A 21 -12.40 -21.16 -0.65
N TYR A 22 -13.04 -21.52 0.47
CA TYR A 22 -13.54 -22.88 0.71
C TYR A 22 -14.66 -23.26 -0.25
N LEU A 23 -15.59 -22.35 -0.55
CA LEU A 23 -16.66 -22.57 -1.52
C LEU A 23 -16.08 -22.75 -2.93
N PHE A 24 -15.09 -21.96 -3.31
CA PHE A 24 -14.41 -22.11 -4.61
C PHE A 24 -13.70 -23.46 -4.72
N ALA A 25 -12.97 -23.87 -3.69
CA ALA A 25 -12.35 -25.20 -3.63
C ALA A 25 -13.41 -26.32 -3.70
N ALA A 26 -14.49 -26.22 -2.93
CA ALA A 26 -15.59 -27.17 -2.94
C ALA A 26 -16.27 -27.27 -4.31
N ALA A 27 -16.46 -26.15 -5.01
CA ALA A 27 -17.01 -26.12 -6.36
C ALA A 27 -16.10 -26.85 -7.36
N ILE A 28 -14.77 -26.63 -7.29
CA ILE A 28 -13.81 -27.36 -8.14
C ILE A 28 -13.88 -28.86 -7.85
N LEU A 29 -13.83 -29.27 -6.57
CA LEU A 29 -13.93 -30.68 -6.19
C LEU A 29 -15.24 -31.30 -6.67
N PHE A 30 -16.37 -30.60 -6.51
CA PHE A 30 -17.67 -31.05 -6.98
C PHE A 30 -17.73 -31.22 -8.51
N VAL A 31 -17.18 -30.27 -9.27
CA VAL A 31 -17.12 -30.34 -10.73
C VAL A 31 -16.23 -31.49 -11.18
N VAL A 32 -15.04 -31.65 -10.60
CA VAL A 32 -14.12 -32.74 -10.95
C VAL A 32 -14.72 -34.10 -10.62
N THR A 33 -15.26 -34.28 -9.41
CA THR A 33 -15.89 -35.55 -9.00
C THR A 33 -17.12 -35.90 -9.84
N ARG A 34 -17.92 -34.92 -10.26
CA ARG A 34 -19.05 -35.12 -11.21
C ARG A 34 -18.59 -35.50 -12.61
N LEU A 35 -17.48 -34.92 -13.10
CA LEU A 35 -16.92 -35.24 -14.42
C LEU A 35 -16.15 -36.57 -14.43
N ALA A 36 -15.66 -37.00 -13.27
CA ALA A 36 -14.89 -38.23 -13.07
C ALA A 36 -15.76 -39.49 -12.87
N VAL A 37 -17.00 -39.51 -13.36
CA VAL A 37 -17.92 -40.67 -13.23
C VAL A 37 -17.77 -41.71 -14.37
N ASN A 38 -17.17 -41.34 -15.51
CA ASN A 38 -16.94 -42.24 -16.68
C ASN A 38 -15.45 -42.64 -16.82
N ASP A 39 -15.01 -43.27 -17.93
CA ASP A 39 -13.61 -43.67 -18.21
C ASP A 39 -12.54 -42.56 -17.98
N ARG A 40 -12.96 -41.28 -17.93
CA ARG A 40 -12.12 -40.14 -17.53
C ARG A 40 -11.65 -40.21 -16.07
N ALA A 41 -12.33 -40.96 -15.20
CA ALA A 41 -11.92 -41.24 -13.83
C ALA A 41 -10.52 -41.86 -13.75
N LYS A 42 -10.16 -42.68 -14.74
CA LYS A 42 -8.82 -43.29 -14.84
C LYS A 42 -7.75 -42.24 -15.17
N ALA A 43 -8.07 -41.20 -15.94
CA ALA A 43 -7.14 -40.12 -16.27
C ALA A 43 -6.88 -39.19 -15.07
N PHE A 44 -7.89 -38.91 -14.25
CA PHE A 44 -7.70 -38.17 -12.99
C PHE A 44 -6.96 -39.01 -11.94
N LYS A 45 -7.32 -40.29 -11.76
CA LYS A 45 -6.57 -41.24 -10.91
C LYS A 45 -5.16 -41.57 -11.41
N ALA A 46 -4.83 -41.25 -12.66
CA ALA A 46 -3.49 -41.45 -13.22
C ALA A 46 -2.49 -40.37 -12.77
N ILE A 47 -2.95 -39.29 -12.14
CA ILE A 47 -2.07 -38.35 -11.46
C ILE A 47 -1.49 -39.09 -10.24
N SER A 48 -0.21 -39.44 -10.33
CA SER A 48 0.50 -40.13 -9.25
C SER A 48 0.38 -39.31 -7.96
N PRO A 49 0.00 -39.91 -6.82
CA PRO A 49 0.05 -39.25 -5.51
C PRO A 49 1.42 -38.61 -5.20
N GLY A 50 2.49 -39.07 -5.86
CA GLY A 50 3.83 -38.48 -5.79
C GLY A 50 3.96 -37.07 -6.40
N MET A 51 2.98 -36.57 -7.15
CA MET A 51 2.95 -35.20 -7.69
C MET A 51 2.37 -34.17 -6.72
N LEU A 52 1.66 -34.60 -5.68
CA LEU A 52 1.10 -33.69 -4.67
C LEU A 52 2.17 -32.95 -3.86
N PRO A 53 3.24 -33.60 -3.34
CA PRO A 53 4.29 -32.89 -2.61
C PRO A 53 4.95 -31.76 -3.42
N PRO A 54 5.45 -31.96 -4.66
CA PRO A 54 6.06 -30.87 -5.41
C PRO A 54 5.08 -29.75 -5.78
N LEU A 55 3.81 -30.08 -6.12
CA LEU A 55 2.79 -29.06 -6.39
C LEU A 55 2.49 -28.20 -5.16
N GLY A 56 2.37 -28.83 -3.99
CA GLY A 56 2.15 -28.15 -2.72
C GLY A 56 3.33 -27.27 -2.32
N ILE A 57 4.57 -27.75 -2.49
CA ILE A 57 5.78 -26.95 -2.23
C ILE A 57 5.83 -25.72 -3.12
N LEU A 58 5.60 -25.88 -4.44
CA LEU A 58 5.58 -24.76 -5.38
C LEU A 58 4.49 -23.74 -5.03
N PHE A 59 3.29 -24.22 -4.67
CA PHE A 59 2.19 -23.35 -4.28
C PHE A 59 2.51 -22.55 -3.00
N ALA A 60 3.02 -23.23 -1.96
CA ALA A 60 3.41 -22.60 -0.70
C ALA A 60 4.52 -21.55 -0.91
N LEU A 61 5.48 -21.85 -1.78
CA LEU A 61 6.58 -20.94 -2.10
C LEU A 61 6.10 -19.70 -2.87
N LEU A 62 5.20 -19.85 -3.85
CA LEU A 62 4.60 -18.72 -4.57
C LEU A 62 3.78 -17.82 -3.64
N ILE A 63 2.96 -18.41 -2.76
CA ILE A 63 2.23 -17.65 -1.74
C ILE A 63 3.21 -16.93 -0.82
N GLY A 64 4.23 -17.63 -0.30
CA GLY A 64 5.21 -17.07 0.63
C GLY A 64 5.93 -15.85 0.06
N PHE A 65 6.40 -15.92 -1.19
CA PHE A 65 7.04 -14.78 -1.84
C PHE A 65 6.07 -13.63 -2.14
N THR A 66 4.82 -13.94 -2.49
CA THR A 66 3.80 -12.91 -2.71
C THR A 66 3.46 -12.19 -1.39
N ALA A 67 3.28 -12.95 -0.31
CA ALA A 67 3.03 -12.40 1.02
C ALA A 67 4.20 -11.54 1.52
N ALA A 68 5.44 -12.01 1.36
CA ALA A 68 6.65 -11.27 1.70
C ALA A 68 6.73 -9.92 0.96
N GLN A 69 6.39 -9.89 -0.33
CA GLN A 69 6.33 -8.64 -1.10
C GLN A 69 5.27 -7.69 -0.53
N VAL A 70 4.05 -8.19 -0.29
CA VAL A 70 2.94 -7.37 0.22
C VAL A 70 3.26 -6.77 1.59
N TRP A 71 3.86 -7.56 2.50
CA TRP A 71 4.32 -7.03 3.79
C TRP A 71 5.41 -5.97 3.63
N GLY A 72 6.37 -6.19 2.75
CA GLY A 72 7.41 -5.20 2.46
C GLY A 72 6.85 -3.89 1.91
N ASP A 73 5.86 -3.95 1.02
CA ASP A 73 5.19 -2.76 0.50
C ASP A 73 4.36 -2.05 1.56
N PHE A 74 3.68 -2.80 2.45
CA PHE A 74 2.97 -2.25 3.60
C PHE A 74 3.93 -1.54 4.59
N ASP A 75 5.09 -2.11 4.86
CA ASP A 75 6.10 -1.50 5.73
C ASP A 75 6.67 -0.21 5.12
N LYS A 76 6.93 -0.19 3.81
CA LYS A 76 7.33 1.05 3.10
C LYS A 76 6.25 2.12 3.16
N ALA A 77 4.97 1.73 2.99
CA ALA A 77 3.85 2.67 3.08
C ALA A 77 3.76 3.30 4.48
N LYS A 78 3.84 2.48 5.54
CA LYS A 78 3.89 2.96 6.93
C LYS A 78 5.07 3.90 7.16
N LEU A 79 6.26 3.53 6.68
CA LEU A 79 7.46 4.34 6.84
C LEU A 79 7.31 5.70 6.13
N ALA A 80 6.80 5.73 4.90
CA ALA A 80 6.58 6.98 4.17
C ALA A 80 5.61 7.91 4.92
N VAL A 81 4.49 7.39 5.41
CA VAL A 81 3.51 8.18 6.20
C VAL A 81 4.13 8.67 7.52
N ALA A 82 4.86 7.82 8.23
CA ALA A 82 5.50 8.19 9.48
C ALA A 82 6.58 9.27 9.28
N THR A 83 7.39 9.15 8.23
CA THR A 83 8.41 10.15 7.86
C THR A 83 7.77 11.48 7.48
N GLU A 84 6.71 11.48 6.67
CA GLU A 84 5.97 12.70 6.32
C GLU A 84 5.39 13.37 7.57
N ALA A 85 4.70 12.62 8.43
CA ALA A 85 4.12 13.15 9.66
C ALA A 85 5.18 13.71 10.61
N SER A 86 6.32 13.03 10.75
CA SER A 86 7.45 13.48 11.57
C SER A 86 8.05 14.79 11.04
N ALA A 87 8.26 14.87 9.72
CA ALA A 87 8.79 16.05 9.05
C ALA A 87 7.84 17.26 9.19
N LEU A 88 6.54 17.07 8.96
CA LEU A 88 5.54 18.12 9.17
C LEU A 88 5.48 18.58 10.64
N ARG A 89 5.61 17.65 11.60
CA ARG A 89 5.71 17.99 13.02
C ARG A 89 6.95 18.83 13.32
N ALA A 90 8.10 18.50 12.72
CA ALA A 90 9.31 19.30 12.85
C ALA A 90 9.12 20.72 12.33
N VAL A 91 8.45 20.89 11.18
CA VAL A 91 8.08 22.22 10.64
C VAL A 91 7.24 23.01 11.64
N VAL A 92 6.20 22.40 12.22
CA VAL A 92 5.35 23.05 13.22
C VAL A 92 6.13 23.46 14.48
N LEU A 93 7.03 22.61 14.97
CA LEU A 93 7.86 22.92 16.13
C LEU A 93 8.85 24.05 15.84
N LEU A 94 9.56 23.99 14.72
CA LEU A 94 10.54 25.01 14.33
C LEU A 94 9.88 26.35 13.97
N SER A 95 8.62 26.34 13.53
CA SER A 95 7.86 27.56 13.25
C SER A 95 7.68 28.47 14.47
N GLN A 96 7.83 27.94 15.69
CA GLN A 96 7.75 28.72 16.93
C GLN A 96 8.94 29.67 17.11
N ASN A 97 10.05 29.42 16.43
CA ASN A 97 11.24 30.27 16.45
C ASN A 97 11.18 31.39 15.40
N LEU A 98 10.15 31.42 14.55
CA LEU A 98 9.92 32.46 13.56
C LEU A 98 9.06 33.59 14.14
N PRO A 99 9.05 34.77 13.49
CA PRO A 99 8.08 35.82 13.79
C PRO A 99 6.65 35.27 13.80
N PRO A 100 5.78 35.73 14.72
CA PRO A 100 4.48 35.10 14.98
C PRO A 100 3.58 35.02 13.74
N GLU A 101 3.62 36.03 12.86
CA GLU A 101 2.87 36.01 11.60
C GLU A 101 3.37 34.93 10.63
N GLN A 102 4.69 34.80 10.47
CA GLN A 102 5.30 33.79 9.60
C GLN A 102 5.07 32.39 10.15
N GLY A 103 5.28 32.20 11.46
CA GLY A 103 5.04 30.92 12.12
C GLY A 103 3.57 30.49 12.10
N ALA A 104 2.62 31.44 12.21
CA ALA A 104 1.19 31.15 12.06
C ALA A 104 0.84 30.75 10.63
N LYS A 105 1.36 31.47 9.63
CA LYS A 105 1.12 31.17 8.22
C LYS A 105 1.68 29.80 7.83
N LEU A 106 2.87 29.45 8.32
CA LEU A 106 3.48 28.15 8.04
C LEU A 106 2.67 26.98 8.65
N ARG A 107 2.17 27.15 9.89
CA ARG A 107 1.28 26.17 10.52
C ARG A 107 -0.05 26.02 9.76
N ALA A 108 -0.61 27.11 9.24
CA ALA A 108 -1.80 27.05 8.40
C ALA A 108 -1.55 26.25 7.12
N LEU A 109 -0.44 26.50 6.41
CA LEU A 109 -0.07 25.75 5.20
C LEU A 109 0.14 24.26 5.47
N VAL A 110 0.77 23.90 6.60
CA VAL A 110 0.91 22.50 7.02
C VAL A 110 -0.45 21.88 7.32
N SER A 111 -1.35 22.61 7.98
CA SER A 111 -2.70 22.13 8.29
C SER A 111 -3.52 21.90 7.02
N GLU A 112 -3.47 22.83 6.06
CA GLU A 112 -4.13 22.70 4.76
C GLU A 112 -3.57 21.52 3.96
N HIS A 113 -2.23 21.33 3.97
CA HIS A 113 -1.61 20.16 3.36
C HIS A 113 -2.13 18.84 3.95
N ILE A 114 -2.24 18.76 5.29
CA ILE A 114 -2.78 17.58 5.97
C ILE A 114 -4.24 17.35 5.59
N ASP A 115 -5.05 18.41 5.54
CA ASP A 115 -6.47 18.32 5.16
C ASP A 115 -6.63 17.79 3.72
N VAL A 116 -5.88 18.35 2.77
CA VAL A 116 -5.85 17.88 1.38
C VAL A 116 -5.37 16.44 1.28
N ALA A 117 -4.33 16.08 2.04
CA ALA A 117 -3.79 14.72 2.05
C ALA A 117 -4.85 13.70 2.52
N VAL A 118 -5.55 13.98 3.61
CA VAL A 118 -6.54 13.08 4.21
C VAL A 118 -7.84 13.04 3.40
N ASN A 119 -8.35 14.19 2.97
CA ASN A 119 -9.67 14.29 2.35
C ASN A 119 -9.65 14.07 0.83
N GLN A 120 -8.51 14.23 0.16
CA GLN A 120 -8.42 14.15 -1.29
C GLN A 120 -7.39 13.12 -1.76
N GLU A 121 -6.15 13.20 -1.26
CA GLU A 121 -5.07 12.34 -1.77
C GLU A 121 -5.25 10.89 -1.35
N TRP A 122 -5.51 10.59 -0.07
CA TRP A 122 -5.68 9.23 0.42
C TRP A 122 -6.86 8.50 -0.23
N PRO A 123 -8.06 9.11 -0.38
CA PRO A 123 -9.12 8.53 -1.19
C PRO A 123 -8.70 8.28 -2.63
N SER A 124 -7.98 9.22 -3.26
CA SER A 124 -7.49 9.04 -4.64
C SER A 124 -6.47 7.90 -4.75
N MET A 125 -5.61 7.73 -3.74
CA MET A 125 -4.64 6.63 -3.64
C MET A 125 -5.36 5.28 -3.49
N ALA A 126 -6.41 5.21 -2.68
CA ALA A 126 -7.21 3.99 -2.52
C ALA A 126 -7.84 3.53 -3.85
N HIS A 127 -8.22 4.48 -4.70
CA HIS A 127 -8.74 4.19 -6.04
C HIS A 127 -7.66 4.06 -7.13
N GLN A 128 -6.37 4.04 -6.76
CA GLN A 128 -5.22 4.03 -7.67
C GLN A 128 -5.19 5.16 -8.71
N HIS A 129 -5.86 6.28 -8.42
CA HIS A 129 -5.90 7.47 -9.26
C HIS A 129 -4.96 8.59 -8.76
N ALA A 130 -4.23 8.35 -7.68
CA ALA A 130 -3.26 9.32 -7.17
C ALA A 130 -2.16 9.55 -8.19
N ASN A 131 -2.04 10.80 -8.63
CA ASN A 131 -1.07 11.22 -9.63
C ASN A 131 -0.08 12.24 -9.04
N LEU A 132 1.20 12.04 -9.33
CA LEU A 132 2.28 12.97 -9.00
C LEU A 132 2.15 14.31 -9.73
N THR A 133 1.31 14.41 -10.77
CA THR A 133 1.07 15.67 -11.51
C THR A 133 0.39 16.74 -10.65
N ALA A 134 -0.34 16.36 -9.60
CA ALA A 134 -0.87 17.33 -8.64
C ALA A 134 0.27 17.88 -7.78
N LEU A 135 0.69 19.11 -8.07
CA LEU A 135 1.71 19.83 -7.30
C LEU A 135 1.18 20.06 -5.87
N PRO A 136 1.97 19.75 -4.82
CA PRO A 136 1.61 20.06 -3.44
C PRO A 136 1.75 21.57 -3.20
N SER A 137 0.75 22.34 -3.61
CA SER A 137 0.72 23.81 -3.58
C SER A 137 1.11 24.37 -2.21
N HIS A 138 0.55 23.82 -1.12
CA HIS A 138 0.76 24.31 0.23
C HIS A 138 2.20 24.07 0.74
N LEU A 139 2.79 22.90 0.47
CA LEU A 139 4.20 22.63 0.84
C LEU A 139 5.18 23.42 -0.01
N ILE A 140 4.89 23.62 -1.30
CA ILE A 140 5.72 24.47 -2.17
C ILE A 140 5.63 25.93 -1.74
N GLU A 141 4.45 26.40 -1.32
CA GLU A 141 4.27 27.74 -0.78
C GLU A 141 5.03 27.91 0.54
N ALA A 142 4.97 26.92 1.43
CA ALA A 142 5.75 26.89 2.67
C ALA A 142 7.27 26.94 2.39
N LEU A 143 7.74 26.21 1.38
CA LEU A 143 9.13 26.21 0.93
C LEU A 143 9.53 27.60 0.42
N LYS A 144 8.72 28.21 -0.44
CA LYS A 144 8.96 29.56 -0.98
C LYS A 144 8.99 30.61 0.11
N MET A 145 8.09 30.53 1.10
CA MET A 145 8.09 31.44 2.24
C MET A 145 9.34 31.29 3.09
N THR A 146 9.77 30.05 3.33
CA THR A 146 10.97 29.77 4.10
C THR A 146 12.21 30.30 3.39
N LEU A 147 12.29 30.19 2.06
CA LEU A 147 13.40 30.74 1.25
C LEU A 147 13.37 32.26 1.14
N ALA A 148 12.19 32.88 1.15
CA ALA A 148 12.04 34.34 1.04
C ALA A 148 12.31 35.08 2.37
N ALA A 149 12.27 34.37 3.50
CA ALA A 149 12.57 34.96 4.81
C ALA A 149 14.05 35.36 4.92
N THR A 150 14.30 36.59 5.34
CA THR A 150 15.66 37.10 5.62
C THR A 150 15.99 36.82 7.09
N PRO A 151 16.97 35.97 7.40
CA PRO A 151 17.33 35.67 8.78
C PRO A 151 17.98 36.88 9.45
N ALA A 152 17.54 37.20 10.68
CA ALA A 152 18.09 38.32 11.45
C ALA A 152 19.35 37.93 12.24
N ASP A 153 19.51 36.65 12.60
CA ASP A 153 20.66 36.11 13.32
C ASP A 153 21.08 34.72 12.84
N GLU A 154 22.25 34.24 13.29
CA GLU A 154 22.78 32.90 12.94
C GLU A 154 21.90 31.75 13.48
N GLY A 155 21.20 31.94 14.60
CA GLY A 155 20.25 30.96 15.15
C GLY A 155 19.02 30.78 14.26
N GLN A 156 18.46 31.87 13.75
CA GLN A 156 17.36 31.91 12.79
C GLN A 156 17.78 31.32 11.45
N LYS A 157 19.02 31.57 11.01
CA LYS A 157 19.58 30.95 9.80
C LYS A 157 19.68 29.42 9.94
N MET A 158 20.15 28.93 11.09
CA MET A 158 20.15 27.48 11.38
C MET A 158 18.73 26.90 11.44
N ALA A 159 17.80 27.59 12.10
CA ALA A 159 16.40 27.16 12.17
C ALA A 159 15.75 27.12 10.78
N GLN A 160 16.02 28.10 9.91
CA GLN A 160 15.55 28.17 8.54
C GLN A 160 16.09 27.01 7.68
N GLN A 161 17.37 26.64 7.87
CA GLN A 161 17.95 25.48 7.20
C GLN A 161 17.29 24.16 7.63
N GLU A 162 17.03 23.99 8.93
CA GLU A 162 16.31 22.81 9.43
C GLU A 162 14.85 22.77 8.99
N LEU A 163 14.19 23.93 8.91
CA LEU A 163 12.86 24.09 8.32
C LEU A 163 12.83 23.66 6.84
N LEU A 164 13.82 24.11 6.07
CA LEU A 164 13.97 23.76 4.66
C LEU A 164 14.13 22.24 4.49
N ARG A 165 15.03 21.63 5.26
CA ARG A 165 15.25 20.17 5.27
C ARG A 165 13.99 19.39 5.65
N ALA A 166 13.24 19.86 6.65
CA ALA A 166 12.00 19.23 7.07
C ALA A 166 10.92 19.31 5.97
N LEU A 167 10.80 20.46 5.29
CA LEU A 167 9.87 20.61 4.16
C LEU A 167 10.25 19.72 2.97
N GLU A 168 11.54 19.64 2.62
CA GLU A 168 12.05 18.75 1.57
C GLU A 168 11.80 17.28 1.91
N THR A 169 12.03 16.89 3.17
CA THR A 169 11.75 15.54 3.66
C THR A 169 10.26 15.21 3.59
N ALA A 170 9.37 16.15 3.93
CA ALA A 170 7.93 15.97 3.80
C ALA A 170 7.50 15.79 2.34
N LEU A 171 8.09 16.56 1.41
CA LEU A 171 7.83 16.44 -0.03
C LEU A 171 8.29 15.08 -0.59
N ASP A 172 9.47 14.61 -0.21
CA ASP A 172 9.99 13.31 -0.65
C ASP A 172 9.18 12.15 -0.04
N ALA A 173 8.82 12.25 1.24
CA ALA A 173 7.97 11.27 1.91
C ALA A 173 6.57 11.18 1.26
N ARG A 174 5.95 12.32 0.89
CA ARG A 174 4.70 12.33 0.11
C ARG A 174 4.88 11.64 -1.24
N ARG A 175 5.96 11.93 -1.97
CA ARG A 175 6.26 11.29 -3.25
C ARG A 175 6.36 9.77 -3.07
N GLN A 176 7.05 9.32 -2.04
CA GLN A 176 7.21 7.89 -1.75
C GLN A 176 5.86 7.24 -1.38
N ARG A 177 5.03 7.93 -0.59
CA ARG A 177 3.66 7.49 -0.27
C ARG A 177 2.84 7.25 -1.54
N ILE A 178 2.88 8.17 -2.51
CA ILE A 178 2.15 8.03 -3.78
C ILE A 178 2.71 6.86 -4.61
N ILE A 179 4.04 6.73 -4.73
CA ILE A 179 4.67 5.64 -5.48
C ILE A 179 4.28 4.28 -4.90
N VAL A 180 4.34 4.12 -3.57
CA VAL A 180 3.99 2.85 -2.92
C VAL A 180 2.51 2.53 -3.07
N SER A 181 1.61 3.53 -3.11
CA SER A 181 0.18 3.29 -3.34
C SER A 181 -0.16 2.70 -4.72
N GLN A 182 0.74 2.89 -5.69
CA GLN A 182 0.61 2.30 -7.02
C GLN A 182 1.22 0.90 -7.09
N SER A 183 1.92 0.44 -6.04
CA SER A 183 2.48 -0.91 -6.00
C SER A 183 1.34 -1.93 -5.95
N THR A 184 1.26 -2.79 -6.97
CA THR A 184 0.32 -3.90 -7.03
C THR A 184 1.07 -5.19 -7.32
N VAL A 185 0.51 -6.30 -6.85
CA VAL A 185 0.98 -7.62 -7.27
C VAL A 185 0.64 -7.79 -8.74
N SER A 186 1.67 -7.98 -9.58
CA SER A 186 1.52 -8.17 -11.03
C SER A 186 0.47 -9.26 -11.35
N SER A 187 -0.39 -8.98 -12.34
CA SER A 187 -1.41 -9.93 -12.82
C SER A 187 -0.84 -11.28 -13.25
N VAL A 188 0.43 -11.32 -13.69
CA VAL A 188 1.13 -12.55 -14.04
C VAL A 188 1.35 -13.44 -12.81
N LYS A 189 1.72 -12.85 -11.66
CA LYS A 189 1.88 -13.59 -10.40
C LYS A 189 0.53 -14.17 -9.94
N TRP A 190 -0.54 -13.38 -10.03
CA TRP A 190 -1.90 -13.84 -9.73
C TRP A 190 -2.33 -14.99 -10.63
N ALA A 191 -2.14 -14.87 -11.95
CA ALA A 191 -2.46 -15.93 -12.90
C ALA A 191 -1.69 -17.22 -12.59
N GLY A 192 -0.38 -17.11 -12.31
CA GLY A 192 0.44 -18.27 -11.93
C GLY A 192 -0.04 -18.92 -10.64
N LEU A 193 -0.41 -18.13 -9.62
CA LEU A 193 -0.89 -18.63 -8.34
C LEU A 193 -2.25 -19.33 -8.46
N LEU A 194 -3.18 -18.76 -9.23
CA LEU A 194 -4.49 -19.35 -9.50
C LEU A 194 -4.38 -20.63 -10.34
N LEU A 195 -3.52 -20.63 -11.36
CA LEU A 195 -3.25 -21.82 -12.17
C LEU A 195 -2.67 -22.94 -11.31
N GLN A 196 -1.68 -22.63 -10.46
CA GLN A 196 -1.07 -23.60 -9.55
C GLN A 196 -2.08 -24.13 -8.51
N ALA A 197 -2.94 -23.26 -7.97
CA ALA A 197 -4.03 -23.68 -7.08
C ALA A 197 -4.98 -24.66 -7.78
N LEU A 198 -5.37 -24.36 -9.01
CA LEU A 198 -6.25 -25.21 -9.82
C LEU A 198 -5.60 -26.57 -10.11
N CYS A 199 -4.34 -26.59 -10.55
CA CYS A 199 -3.59 -27.83 -10.77
C CYS A 199 -3.50 -28.68 -9.50
N THR A 200 -3.28 -28.05 -8.35
CA THR A 200 -3.19 -28.73 -7.06
C THR A 200 -4.54 -29.32 -6.66
N LEU A 201 -5.64 -28.57 -6.81
CA LEU A 201 -7.00 -29.07 -6.50
C LEU A 201 -7.42 -30.21 -7.44
N ILE A 202 -7.10 -30.12 -8.72
CA ILE A 202 -7.36 -31.20 -9.70
C ILE A 202 -6.56 -32.46 -9.35
N ALA A 203 -5.32 -32.32 -8.87
CA ALA A 203 -4.51 -33.46 -8.46
C ALA A 203 -5.01 -34.14 -7.17
N ILE A 204 -5.75 -33.42 -6.32
CA ILE A 204 -6.33 -33.94 -5.07
C ILE A 204 -7.68 -34.64 -5.32
N ALA A 205 -8.46 -34.13 -6.29
CA ALA A 205 -9.83 -34.57 -6.60
C ALA A 205 -9.90 -35.94 -7.30
#